data_AF-A0A2V9U2R4-F1
#
_entry.id   AF-A0A2V9U2R4-F1
#
_cell.length_a   1.000
_cell.length_b   1.000
_cell.length_c   1.000
_cell.angle_alpha   90.00
_cell.angle_beta   90.00
_cell.angle_gamma   90.00
#
_symmetry.space_group_name_H-M   'P 1'
#
loop_
_entity.id
_entity.type
_entity.pdbx_description
1 polymer ?
#
loop_
_entity_poly.entity_id
_entity_poly.type
_entity_poly.pdbx_seq_one_letter_code
_entity_poly.pdbx_strand_id
1 'polypeptide(L)' 'MIKKKRKELRGRINKVLKPILPHEPEKAEISVEDADDLYREIRVENVLTDENGEKTRLKPGADVDIVIEADTDATSKKPD' A
#
# COMPACT_ATOMS: atom_id res chain seq x y z
N MET A 1 17.09 -5.79 -18.31
CA MET A 1 15.87 -5.23 -17.66
C MET A 1 15.02 -6.41 -17.22
N ILE A 2 14.76 -6.54 -15.91
CA ILE A 2 13.84 -7.56 -15.41
C ILE A 2 12.42 -7.12 -15.81
N LYS A 3 11.68 -7.99 -16.50
CA LYS A 3 10.27 -7.71 -16.83
C LYS A 3 9.46 -7.86 -15.55
N LYS A 4 8.71 -6.83 -15.17
CA LYS A 4 7.77 -6.89 -14.05
C LYS A 4 6.34 -7.09 -14.53
N LYS A 5 5.55 -7.81 -13.73
CA LYS A 5 4.09 -7.84 -13.79
C LYS A 5 3.56 -6.80 -12.84
N ARG A 6 2.45 -6.14 -13.20
CA ARG A 6 1.86 -5.06 -12.40
C ARG A 6 0.34 -5.19 -12.30
N LYS A 7 -0.20 -4.81 -11.15
CA LYS A 7 -1.64 -4.59 -10.93
C LYS A 7 -1.80 -3.27 -10.19
N GLU A 8 -2.70 -2.43 -10.69
CA GLU A 8 -3.11 -1.19 -10.04
C GLU A 8 -4.46 -1.42 -9.36
N LEU A 9 -4.61 -0.83 -8.18
CA LEU A 9 -5.83 -0.84 -7.37
C LEU A 9 -6.05 0.55 -6.79
N ARG A 10 -7.30 0.93 -6.58
CA ARG A 10 -7.65 2.16 -5.86
C ARG A 10 -7.84 1.88 -4.39
N GLY A 11 -7.47 2.84 -3.57
CA GLY A 11 -7.72 2.76 -2.14
C GLY A 11 -7.89 4.12 -1.48
N ARG A 12 -8.30 4.07 -0.23
CA ARG A 12 -8.52 5.25 0.60
C ARG A 12 -7.95 5.03 1.99
N ILE A 13 -7.34 6.06 2.56
CA ILE A 13 -6.80 6.00 3.91
C ILE A 13 -7.95 6.01 4.91
N ASN A 14 -8.20 4.87 5.55
CA ASN A 14 -9.25 4.75 6.54
C ASN A 14 -8.83 5.42 7.86
N LYS A 15 -7.64 5.05 8.36
CA LYS A 15 -7.08 5.60 9.59
C LYS A 15 -5.55 5.56 9.60
N VAL A 16 -4.97 6.48 10.37
CA VAL A 16 -3.56 6.43 10.75
C VAL A 16 -3.49 5.82 12.15
N LEU A 17 -2.87 4.66 12.24
CA LEU A 17 -2.66 3.90 13.46
C LEU A 17 -1.40 4.41 14.16
N LYS A 18 -1.60 4.93 15.37
CA LYS A 18 -0.48 5.27 16.25
C LYS A 18 0.20 3.98 16.73
N PRO A 19 1.53 3.99 16.88
CA PRO A 19 2.26 2.85 17.40
C PRO A 19 1.86 2.58 18.85
N ILE A 20 1.84 1.30 19.23
CA ILE A 20 1.57 0.88 20.62
C ILE A 20 2.86 1.02 21.44
N LEU A 21 4.00 0.66 20.84
CA LEU A 21 5.31 0.74 21.47
C LEU A 21 6.09 1.95 20.94
N PRO A 22 6.88 2.64 21.78
CA PRO A 22 7.60 3.87 21.37
C PRO A 22 8.58 3.70 20.20
N HIS A 23 9.02 2.48 19.92
CA HIS A 23 9.99 2.16 18.85
C HIS A 23 9.33 1.72 17.54
N GLU A 24 8.01 1.57 17.52
CA GLU A 24 7.29 1.20 16.31
C GLU A 24 6.90 2.46 15.51
N PRO A 25 6.90 2.40 14.16
CA PRO A 25 6.42 3.50 13.34
C PRO A 25 4.89 3.56 13.32
N GLU A 26 4.34 4.74 13.04
CA GLU A 26 2.92 4.86 12.69
C GLU A 26 2.61 4.15 11.38
N LYS A 27 1.40 3.60 11.26
CA LYS A 27 0.96 2.88 10.07
C LYS A 27 -0.27 3.54 9.46
N ALA A 28 -0.33 3.61 8.15
CA ALA A 28 -1.54 3.95 7.42
C ALA A 28 -2.32 2.66 7.14
N GLU A 29 -3.60 2.64 7.50
CA GLU A 29 -4.53 1.61 7.06
C GLU A 29 -5.27 2.11 5.83
N ILE A 30 -5.15 1.32 4.76
CA ILE A 30 -5.67 1.63 3.43
C ILE A 30 -6.79 0.64 3.14
N SER A 31 -8.00 1.14 2.92
CA SER A 31 -9.10 0.36 2.37
C SER A 31 -8.96 0.29 0.86
N VAL A 32 -9.00 -0.92 0.30
CA VAL A 32 -8.91 -1.21 -1.13
C VAL A 32 -10.33 -1.33 -1.69
N GLU A 33 -10.65 -0.53 -2.70
CA GLU A 33 -12.02 -0.41 -3.23
C GLU A 33 -12.47 -1.67 -3.97
N ASP A 34 -11.56 -2.29 -4.74
CA ASP A 34 -11.84 -3.44 -5.60
C ASP A 34 -11.63 -4.81 -4.90
N ALA A 35 -11.42 -4.82 -3.58
CA ALA A 35 -11.12 -6.03 -2.82
C ALA A 35 -12.39 -6.71 -2.27
N ASP A 36 -12.34 -8.04 -2.18
CA ASP A 36 -13.41 -8.84 -1.57
C ASP A 36 -13.73 -8.37 -0.14
N ASP A 37 -15.01 -8.38 0.20
CA ASP A 37 -15.61 -7.74 1.40
C ASP A 37 -14.90 -8.03 2.73
N LEU A 38 -14.32 -9.22 2.87
CA LEU A 38 -13.65 -9.68 4.09
C LEU A 38 -12.16 -9.29 4.18
N TYR A 39 -11.53 -8.85 3.09
CA TYR A 39 -10.07 -8.64 3.01
C TYR A 39 -9.69 -7.34 2.28
N ARG A 40 -10.29 -6.22 2.70
CA ARG A 40 -10.10 -4.93 2.02
C ARG A 40 -8.97 -4.07 2.57
N GLU A 41 -8.20 -4.52 3.56
CA GLU A 41 -7.28 -3.61 4.28
C GLU A 41 -5.80 -3.98 4.09
N ILE A 42 -5.01 -2.96 3.77
CA ILE A 42 -3.55 -3.02 3.76
C ILE A 42 -3.01 -2.07 4.83
N ARG A 43 -2.02 -2.51 5.61
CA ARG A 43 -1.31 -1.66 6.58
C ARG A 43 0.15 -1.51 6.17
N VAL A 44 0.56 -0.28 5.94
CA VAL A 44 1.95 0.08 5.61
C VAL A 44 2.47 1.14 6.58
N GLU A 45 3.78 1.20 6.77
CA GLU A 45 4.39 2.33 7.47
C GLU A 45 4.03 3.65 6.77
N ASN A 46 3.62 4.65 7.54
CA ASN A 46 3.12 5.91 6.99
C ASN A 46 4.26 6.89 6.68
N VAL A 47 5.20 6.46 5.86
CA VAL A 47 6.36 7.26 5.46
C VAL A 47 6.47 7.24 3.94
N LEU A 48 6.34 8.41 3.35
CA LEU A 48 6.56 8.66 1.93
C LEU A 48 7.78 9.56 1.78
N THR A 49 8.46 9.43 0.66
CA THR A 49 9.60 10.29 0.30
C THR A 49 9.19 11.13 -0.91
N ASP A 50 9.36 12.44 -0.82
CA ASP A 50 9.11 13.34 -1.94
C ASP A 50 10.30 13.43 -2.91
N GLU A 51 10.18 14.28 -3.93
CA GLU A 51 11.23 14.50 -4.94
C GLU A 51 12.54 15.06 -4.38
N ASN A 52 12.49 15.71 -3.22
CA ASN A 52 13.66 16.29 -2.54
C ASN A 52 14.26 15.32 -1.51
N GLY A 53 13.65 14.16 -1.30
CA GLY A 53 14.05 13.20 -0.27
C GLY A 53 13.44 13.48 1.11
N GLU A 54 12.53 14.45 1.24
CA GLU A 54 11.87 14.75 2.50
C GLU A 54 10.81 13.70 2.84
N LYS A 55 10.70 13.38 4.13
CA LYS A 55 9.73 12.42 4.64
C LYS A 55 8.39 13.11 4.88
N THR A 56 7.34 12.60 4.26
CA THR A 56 5.95 13.02 4.47
C THR A 56 5.07 11.83 4.85
N ARG A 57 3.81 12.09 5.18
CA ARG A 57 2.85 11.09 5.67
C ARG A 57 1.47 11.27 5.07
N LEU A 58 0.75 10.15 4.92
CA LEU A 58 -0.64 10.11 4.49
C LEU A 58 -1.56 10.61 5.60
N LYS A 59 -2.67 11.22 5.17
CA LYS A 59 -3.74 11.72 6.04
C LYS A 59 -4.98 10.84 5.91
N PRO A 60 -5.76 10.65 7.00
CA PRO A 60 -7.06 9.99 6.90
C PRO A 60 -7.97 10.63 5.84
N GLY A 61 -8.71 9.80 5.12
CA GLY A 61 -9.65 10.20 4.07
C GLY A 61 -9.03 10.49 2.70
N ALA A 62 -7.69 10.50 2.57
CA ALA A 62 -7.01 10.70 1.30
C ALA A 62 -7.18 9.49 0.37
N ASP A 63 -7.33 9.74 -0.91
CA ASP A 63 -7.34 8.71 -1.96
C ASP A 63 -5.90 8.39 -2.38
N VAL A 64 -5.65 7.12 -2.69
CA VAL A 64 -4.32 6.62 -3.09
C VAL A 64 -4.43 5.59 -4.20
N ASP A 65 -3.42 5.58 -5.08
CA ASP A 65 -3.19 4.51 -6.04
C ASP A 65 -2.23 3.48 -5.44
N ILE A 66 -2.63 2.21 -5.47
CA ILE A 66 -1.84 1.09 -4.97
C ILE A 66 -1.28 0.33 -6.18
N VAL A 67 0.04 0.26 -6.28
CA VAL A 67 0.72 -0.45 -7.36
C VAL A 67 1.41 -1.68 -6.79
N ILE A 68 0.95 -2.86 -7.21
CA ILE A 68 1.59 -4.14 -6.89
C ILE A 68 2.47 -4.51 -8.07
N GLU A 69 3.77 -4.65 -7.82
CA GLU A 69 4.74 -5.11 -8.80
C GLU A 69 5.40 -6.41 -8.36
N ALA A 70 5.60 -7.34 -9.29
CA ALA A 70 6.36 -8.57 -9.07
C ALA A 70 7.25 -8.88 -10.27
N ASP A 71 8.41 -9.47 -10.03
CA ASP A 71 9.28 -9.95 -11.10
C ASP A 71 8.63 -11.14 -11.82
N THR A 72 8.92 -11.29 -13.12
CA THR A 72 8.25 -12.33 -13.93
C THR A 72 8.50 -13.74 -13.41
N ASP A 73 9.69 -14.01 -12.89
CA ASP A 73 10.08 -15.29 -12.28
C ASP A 73 9.44 -15.53 -10.91
N ALA A 74 8.94 -14.49 -10.25
CA ALA A 74 8.14 -14.58 -9.02
C ALA A 74 6.65 -14.82 -9.29
N THR A 75 6.23 -15.02 -10.55
CA THR A 75 4.82 -15.23 -10.92
C THR A 75 4.61 -16.57 -11.63
N SER A 76 3.46 -17.20 -11.40
CA SER A 76 2.98 -18.36 -12.16
C SER A 76 1.78 -17.98 -13.03
N LYS A 77 1.48 -18.81 -14.04
CA LYS A 77 0.26 -18.63 -14.84
C LYS A 77 -0.95 -18.87 -13.94
N LYS A 78 -1.95 -17.99 -14.03
CA LYS A 78 -3.25 -18.23 -13.40
C LYS A 78 -3.92 -19.42 -14.10
N PRO A 79 -4.40 -20.45 -13.38
CA PRO A 79 -5.25 -21.47 -13.97
C PRO A 79 -6.55 -20.84 -14.47
N ASP A 80 -7.07 -21.35 -15.58
CA ASP A 80 -8.35 -20.93 -16.16
C ASP A 80 -9.54 -21.27 -15.23
#